data_AF-A0A1Y1L7B2-F1
#
_entry.id   AF-A0A1Y1L7B2-F1
#
_cell.length_a   1.000
_cell.length_b   1.000
_cell.length_c   1.000
_cell.angle_alpha   90.00
_cell.angle_beta   90.00
_cell.angle_gamma   90.00
#
_symmetry.space_group_name_H-M   'P 1'
#
loop_
_entity.id
_entity.type
_entity.pdbx_description
1 polymer ?
#
loop_
_entity_poly.entity_id
_entity_poly.type
_entity_poly.pdbx_seq_one_letter_code
_entity_poly.pdbx_strand_id
1 'polypeptide(L)'
;MVSITCTVNKGDLPLNISWLLNEKSVANIDTITTLLTNKRISQLSIETLRAEHAGEYACIASNRAGTATFKAQLNINGTYYFVVRTSCVSVLNLHFFHCSSSSYYTFRI
;
A
#
# COMPACT_ATOMS: atom_id res chain seq x y z
N MET A 1 -4.76 -14.54 -7.75
CA MET A 1 -3.62 -13.87 -7.11
C MET A 1 -3.65 -12.37 -7.38
N VAL A 2 -3.52 -11.56 -6.34
CA VAL A 2 -3.37 -10.09 -6.42
C VAL A 2 -2.03 -9.70 -5.83
N SER A 3 -1.38 -8.69 -6.41
CA SER A 3 -0.21 -8.10 -5.77
C SER A 3 -0.26 -6.56 -5.80
N ILE A 4 0.09 -5.96 -4.66
CA ILE A 4 0.13 -4.53 -4.45
C ILE A 4 1.59 -4.16 -4.17
N THR A 5 2.18 -3.37 -5.06
CA THR A 5 3.57 -2.91 -4.91
C THR A 5 3.62 -1.47 -4.40
N CYS A 6 4.32 -1.27 -3.29
CA CYS A 6 4.68 0.02 -2.74
C CYS A 6 6.15 0.32 -3.07
N THR A 7 6.36 1.40 -3.83
CA THR A 7 7.69 1.82 -4.30
C THR A 7 7.98 3.20 -3.76
N VAL A 8 9.08 3.32 -3.03
CA VAL A 8 9.54 4.58 -2.46
C VAL A 8 10.63 5.14 -3.37
N ASN A 9 10.27 6.18 -4.13
CA ASN A 9 11.15 6.82 -5.11
C ASN A 9 12.17 7.78 -4.46
N LYS A 10 11.83 8.37 -3.31
CA LYS A 10 12.69 9.34 -2.60
C LYS A 10 12.79 8.98 -1.11
N GLY A 11 13.99 9.16 -0.55
CA GLY A 11 14.28 8.92 0.85
C GLY A 11 15.65 8.28 1.05
N ASP A 12 16.33 8.69 2.14
CA ASP A 12 17.59 8.08 2.57
C ASP A 12 17.36 6.68 3.15
N LEU A 13 18.44 5.92 3.30
CA LEU A 13 18.44 4.62 3.97
C LEU A 13 18.98 4.78 5.40
N PRO A 14 18.58 3.95 6.36
CA PRO A 14 17.70 2.79 6.25
C PRO A 14 16.20 3.16 6.23
N LEU A 15 15.47 2.62 5.26
CA LEU A 15 14.03 2.80 5.12
C LEU A 15 13.31 1.57 5.67
N ASN A 16 12.30 1.78 6.52
CA ASN A 16 11.42 0.74 7.00
C ASN A 16 10.06 0.86 6.32
N ILE A 17 9.59 -0.21 5.67
CA ILE A 17 8.29 -0.24 4.99
C ILE A 17 7.38 -1.22 5.73
N SER A 18 6.22 -0.74 6.18
CA SER A 18 5.18 -1.54 6.82
C SER A 18 3.84 -1.40 6.11
N TRP A 19 2.96 -2.36 6.33
CA TRP A 19 1.65 -2.43 5.68
C TRP A 19 0.54 -2.53 6.72
N LEU A 20 -0.53 -1.77 6.50
CA LEU A 20 -1.75 -1.81 7.28
C LEU A 20 -2.94 -2.11 6.35
N LEU A 21 -3.93 -2.85 6.85
CA LEU A 21 -5.25 -3.02 6.28
C LEU A 21 -6.27 -2.46 7.27
N ASN A 22 -7.05 -1.46 6.88
CA ASN A 22 -8.01 -0.78 7.75
C ASN A 22 -7.38 -0.36 9.08
N GLU A 23 -6.19 0.25 9.00
CA GLU A 23 -5.36 0.68 10.14
C GLU A 23 -4.79 -0.45 11.03
N LYS A 24 -5.01 -1.71 10.68
CA LYS A 24 -4.47 -2.87 11.40
C LYS A 24 -3.29 -3.48 10.65
N SER A 25 -2.28 -3.97 11.37
CA SER A 25 -1.12 -4.62 10.75
C SER A 25 -1.55 -5.86 9.95
N VAL A 26 -1.14 -5.93 8.68
CA VAL A 26 -1.38 -7.11 7.83
C VAL A 26 -0.54 -8.31 8.25
N ALA A 27 0.46 -8.13 9.11
CA ALA A 27 1.32 -9.20 9.60
C ALA A 27 0.56 -10.29 10.38
N ASN A 28 -0.65 -9.98 10.86
CA ASN A 28 -1.52 -10.93 11.57
C ASN A 28 -2.52 -11.64 10.63
N ILE A 29 -2.40 -11.46 9.32
CA ILE A 29 -3.35 -12.01 8.34
C ILE A 29 -2.64 -13.08 7.50
N ASP A 30 -2.87 -14.35 7.82
CA ASP A 30 -2.17 -15.50 7.20
C ASP A 30 -2.37 -15.62 5.69
N THR A 31 -3.46 -15.07 5.15
CA THR A 31 -3.78 -15.07 3.71
C THR A 31 -3.02 -13.99 2.91
N ILE A 32 -2.30 -13.11 3.60
CA ILE A 32 -1.56 -11.99 3.02
C ILE A 32 -0.06 -12.17 3.26
N THR A 33 0.71 -12.23 2.18
CA THR A 33 2.17 -12.37 2.25
C THR A 33 2.82 -11.05 1.85
N THR A 34 3.65 -10.47 2.73
CA THR A 34 4.45 -9.30 2.41
C THR A 34 5.89 -9.70 2.11
N LEU A 35 6.40 -9.29 0.95
CA LEU A 35 7.76 -9.51 0.51
C LEU A 35 8.47 -8.16 0.34
N LEU A 36 9.61 -7.99 1.00
CA LEU A 36 10.48 -6.84 0.77
C LEU A 36 11.42 -7.17 -0.40
N THR A 37 11.04 -6.77 -1.61
CA THR A 37 11.83 -7.01 -2.83
C THR A 37 13.15 -6.24 -2.84
N ASN A 38 13.16 -5.03 -2.29
CA ASN A 38 14.36 -4.19 -2.17
C ASN A 38 14.22 -3.26 -0.95
N LYS A 39 15.30 -2.59 -0.55
CA LYS A 39 15.32 -1.57 0.52
C LYS A 39 14.34 -0.40 0.31
N ARG A 40 13.72 -0.29 -0.87
CA ARG A 40 12.74 0.75 -1.25
C ARG A 40 11.45 0.21 -1.85
N ILE A 41 11.35 -1.11 -2.04
CA ILE A 41 10.23 -1.74 -2.74
C ILE A 41 9.71 -2.88 -1.88
N SER A 42 8.46 -2.78 -1.47
CA SER A 42 7.74 -3.85 -0.80
C SER A 42 6.53 -4.24 -1.64
N GLN A 43 6.29 -5.55 -1.73
CA GLN A 43 5.17 -6.14 -2.44
C GLN A 43 4.32 -6.92 -1.45
N LEU A 44 3.02 -6.66 -1.47
CA LEU A 44 2.03 -7.41 -0.72
C LEU A 44 1.26 -8.29 -1.70
N SER A 45 1.21 -9.59 -1.44
CA SER A 45 0.58 -10.58 -2.30
C SER A 45 -0.55 -11.30 -1.57
N ILE A 46 -1.66 -11.51 -2.26
CA ILE A 46 -2.84 -12.21 -1.76
C ILE A 46 -3.14 -13.33 -2.75
N GLU A 47 -3.04 -14.58 -2.31
CA GLU A 47 -3.25 -15.75 -3.18
C GLU A 47 -4.71 -15.84 -3.62
N THR A 48 -5.61 -15.85 -2.63
CA THR A 48 -7.07 -16.00 -2.81
C THR A 48 -7.78 -14.76 -2.28
N LEU A 49 -8.43 -14.01 -3.18
CA LEU A 49 -9.28 -12.90 -2.78
C LEU A 49 -10.57 -13.41 -2.15
N ARG A 50 -11.00 -12.72 -1.11
CA ARG A 50 -12.22 -12.98 -0.35
C ARG A 50 -12.75 -11.63 0.11
N ALA A 51 -14.05 -11.55 0.40
CA ALA A 51 -14.69 -10.32 0.84
C ALA A 51 -13.99 -9.69 2.07
N GLU A 52 -13.39 -10.52 2.95
CA GLU A 52 -12.63 -10.09 4.12
C GLU A 52 -11.36 -9.27 3.81
N HIS A 53 -10.82 -9.40 2.59
CA HIS A 53 -9.66 -8.63 2.14
C HIS A 53 -10.02 -7.24 1.61
N ALA A 54 -11.31 -6.94 1.42
CA ALA A 54 -11.74 -5.62 0.96
C ALA A 54 -11.48 -4.57 2.06
N GLY A 55 -10.88 -3.44 1.68
CA GLY A 55 -10.51 -2.40 2.64
C GLY A 55 -9.46 -1.43 2.14
N GLU A 56 -9.04 -0.55 3.04
CA GLU A 56 -7.98 0.42 2.80
C GLU A 56 -6.62 -0.19 3.18
N TYR A 57 -5.77 -0.43 2.19
CA TYR A 57 -4.38 -0.81 2.38
C TYR A 57 -3.50 0.43 2.49
N ALA A 58 -2.77 0.59 3.57
CA ALA A 58 -1.81 1.67 3.77
C ALA A 58 -0.38 1.13 3.85
N CYS A 59 0.49 1.56 2.94
CA CYS A 59 1.92 1.38 3.01
C CYS A 59 2.55 2.55 3.76
N ILE A 60 3.28 2.29 4.84
CA ILE A 60 3.98 3.30 5.63
C ILE A 60 5.47 3.10 5.41
N ALA A 61 6.12 4.12 4.87
CA ALA A 61 7.56 4.16 4.66
C ALA A 61 8.18 5.17 5.63
N SER A 62 8.95 4.68 6.60
CA SER A 62 9.57 5.50 7.65
C SER A 62 11.09 5.48 7.56
N ASN A 63 11.72 6.63 7.70
CA ASN A 63 13.17 6.80 7.78
C ASN A 63 13.49 7.94 8.76
N ARG A 64 14.78 8.16 9.07
CA ARG A 64 15.27 9.25 9.93
C ARG A 64 14.74 10.63 9.54
N ALA A 65 14.57 10.89 8.24
CA ALA A 65 14.05 12.16 7.76
C ALA A 65 12.56 12.35 8.07
N GLY A 66 11.76 11.28 8.11
CA GLY A 66 10.31 11.37 8.31
C GLY A 66 9.58 10.11 7.84
N THR A 67 8.27 10.21 7.78
CA THR A 67 7.40 9.09 7.41
C THR A 67 6.47 9.49 6.27
N ALA A 68 6.44 8.69 5.21
CA ALA A 68 5.49 8.81 4.12
C ALA A 68 4.47 7.67 4.23
N THR A 69 3.23 7.94 3.84
CA THR A 69 2.15 6.95 3.85
C THR A 69 1.47 6.95 2.49
N PHE A 70 1.14 5.77 1.99
CA PHE A 70 0.47 5.61 0.72
C PHE A 70 -0.74 4.72 0.94
N LYS A 71 -1.92 5.22 0.60
CA LYS A 71 -3.18 4.51 0.82
C LYS A 71 -3.71 3.99 -0.51
N ALA A 72 -4.30 2.81 -0.50
CA ALA A 72 -4.95 2.22 -1.64
C ALA A 72 -6.20 1.47 -1.20
N GLN A 73 -7.34 1.75 -1.81
CA GLN A 73 -8.57 1.02 -1.53
C GLN A 73 -8.64 -0.22 -2.42
N LEU A 74 -8.83 -1.40 -1.82
CA LEU A 74 -9.17 -2.62 -2.52
C LEU A 74 -10.67 -2.89 -2.40
N ASN A 75 -11.36 -2.87 -3.53
CA ASN A 75 -12.77 -3.22 -3.62
C ASN A 75 -12.92 -4.56 -4.35
N ILE A 76 -13.73 -5.46 -3.80
CA ILE A 76 -13.98 -6.79 -4.36
C ILE A 76 -15.46 -6.87 -4.72
N ASN A 77 -15.77 -6.92 -6.01
CA ASN A 77 -17.09 -7.28 -6.52
C ASN A 77 -17.04 -8.74 -6.95
N GLY A 78 -18.16 -9.48 -6.84
CA GLY A 78 -18.20 -10.93 -7.05
C GLY A 78 -17.66 -11.47 -8.39
N THR A 79 -17.33 -10.59 -9.36
CA THR A 79 -16.76 -10.95 -10.67
C THR A 79 -15.43 -10.25 -10.99
N TYR A 80 -15.05 -9.19 -10.26
CA TYR A 80 -13.83 -8.41 -10.50
C TYR A 80 -13.43 -7.63 -9.24
N TYR A 81 -12.14 -7.31 -9.10
CA TYR A 81 -11.63 -6.42 -8.06
C TYR A 81 -11.00 -5.18 -8.69
N PHE A 82 -10.99 -4.08 -7.96
CA PHE A 82 -10.26 -2.89 -8.38
C PHE A 82 -9.47 -2.27 -7.22
N VAL A 83 -8.30 -1.74 -7.57
CA VAL A 83 -7.41 -1.04 -6.64
C VAL A 83 -7.46 0.44 -6.98
N VAL A 84 -7.91 1.26 -6.03
CA VAL A 84 -7.85 2.73 -6.10
C VAL A 84 -6.58 3.16 -5.38
N ARG A 85 -5.53 3.51 -6.12
CA ARG A 85 -4.31 4.07 -5.52
C ARG A 85 -4.54 5.54 -5.20
N THR A 86 -4.50 5.89 -3.92
CA THR A 86 -4.51 7.29 -3.46
C THR A 86 -3.08 7.68 -3.11
N SER A 87 -2.37 8.24 -4.09
CA SER A 87 -0.97 8.60 -3.90
C SER A 87 -0.82 9.99 -3.27
N CYS A 88 -0.99 10.12 -1.94
CA CYS A 88 -0.40 11.24 -1.21
C CYS A 88 -0.42 11.09 0.31
N VAL A 89 0.75 10.92 0.96
CA VAL A 89 1.02 11.45 2.31
C VAL A 89 2.45 11.96 2.34
N SER A 90 2.58 13.26 2.57
CA SER A 90 3.83 14.02 2.70
C SER A 90 4.13 14.26 4.18
N VAL A 91 5.32 13.87 4.65
CA VAL A 91 5.90 14.48 5.85
C VAL A 91 7.39 14.76 5.62
N LEU A 92 7.70 16.00 5.24
CA LEU A 92 8.75 16.79 5.90
C LEU A 92 8.52 18.29 5.62
N ASN A 93 8.73 19.11 6.64
CA ASN A 93 8.37 20.53 6.73
C ASN A 93 8.53 21.39 5.46
N LEU A 94 7.51 22.26 5.28
CA LEU A 94 7.47 23.57 4.60
C LEU A 94 7.16 23.73 3.10
N HIS A 95 6.57 22.75 2.41
CA HIS A 95 5.63 23.06 1.30
C HIS A 95 4.68 21.89 1.05
N PHE A 96 3.39 22.11 1.33
CA PHE A 96 2.31 21.17 1.08
C PHE A 96 2.19 20.90 -0.42
N PHE A 97 2.44 19.68 -0.87
CA PHE A 97 1.92 19.18 -2.15
C PHE A 97 0.74 18.27 -1.84
N HIS A 98 -0.48 18.78 -1.97
CA HIS A 98 -1.66 17.94 -2.13
C HIS A 98 -1.62 17.32 -3.52
N CYS A 99 -1.38 16.01 -3.63
CA CYS A 99 -1.53 15.26 -4.87
C CYS A 99 -2.67 14.26 -4.73
N SER A 100 -3.92 14.71 -4.88
CA SER A 100 -5.09 13.81 -4.96
C SER A 100 -5.16 13.11 -6.32
N SER A 101 -4.10 12.41 -6.73
CA SER A 101 -4.14 11.56 -7.93
C SER A 101 -4.66 10.18 -7.55
N SER A 102 -5.93 9.90 -7.86
CA SER A 102 -6.53 8.57 -7.73
C SER A 102 -6.39 7.80 -9.03
N SER A 103 -5.53 6.79 -9.07
CA SER A 103 -5.41 5.88 -10.23
C SER A 103 -6.22 4.60 -10.00
N TYR A 104 -7.05 4.24 -10.96
CA TYR A 104 -7.95 3.08 -10.93
C TYR A 104 -7.40 1.93 -11.79
N TYR A 105 -7.35 0.73 -11.20
CA TYR A 105 -6.98 -0.50 -11.91
C TYR A 105 -8.07 -1.54 -11.69
N THR A 106 -8.69 -2.04 -12.76
CA THR A 106 -9.71 -3.10 -12.71
C THR A 106 -9.10 -4.43 -13.15
N PHE A 107 -9.32 -5.48 -12.37
CA PHE A 107 -8.82 -6.82 -12.62
C PHE A 107 -9.97 -7.82 -12.55
N ARG A 108 -10.05 -8.74 -13.52
CA ARG A 108 -11.01 -9.85 -13.49
C ARG A 108 -10.49 -10.97 -12.61
N ILE A 109 -11.40 -11.66 -11.90
CA ILE A 109 -11.09 -12.81 -11.02
C ILE A 109 -10.80 -14.03 -11.87
#